data_AF-A0A084U9V9-F1
#
_entry.id   AF-A0A084U9V9-F1
#
_cell.length_a   1.000
_cell.length_b   1.000
_cell.length_c   1.000
_cell.angle_alpha   90.00
_cell.angle_beta   90.00
_cell.angle_gamma   90.00
#
_symmetry.space_group_name_H-M   'P 1'
#
loop_
_entity.id
_entity.type
_entity.pdbx_description
1 polymer ?
#
loop_
_entity_poly.entity_id
_entity_poly.type
_entity_poly.pdbx_seq_one_letter_code
_entity_poly.pdbx_strand_id
1 'polypeptide(L)'
;MAAIHRRSHSRSIDRLGLKLIPSRIVAFGDFAANYPEAKVLVPSDRNFRDYGRNPYIGYDTAAAPFLYQGDLPDNIPAMSRVVVIRTEKEPIVVSLEKIRRSGFSSDGYEISFQAGVASALDSAAISEGRDVGTVRVTRNGEHVPHDVTFAFVAHAFHPDAAIITE
;
A
#
# COMPACT_ATOMS: atom_id res chain seq x y z
N MET A 1 42.17 9.08 -1.81
CA MET A 1 41.71 8.16 -0.76
C MET A 1 41.31 8.98 0.45
N ALA A 2 40.01 9.07 0.76
CA ALA A 2 39.51 9.73 1.95
C ALA A 2 38.50 8.77 2.62
N ALA A 3 38.89 8.24 3.77
CA ALA A 3 38.05 7.39 4.59
C ALA A 3 37.10 8.27 5.41
N ILE A 4 35.79 8.13 5.20
CA ILE A 4 34.77 8.79 6.03
C ILE A 4 34.41 7.84 7.16
N HIS A 5 34.83 8.21 8.36
CA HIS A 5 34.54 7.55 9.62
C HIS A 5 33.06 7.73 9.98
N ARG A 6 32.23 6.68 9.91
CA ARG A 6 30.84 6.72 10.39
C ARG A 6 30.84 6.72 11.93
N ARG A 7 30.54 7.86 12.56
CA ARG A 7 30.25 7.94 13.99
C ARG A 7 28.84 7.38 14.26
N SER A 8 28.77 6.32 15.06
CA SER A 8 27.54 5.82 15.67
C SER A 8 26.89 6.93 16.51
N HIS A 9 25.70 7.37 16.13
CA HIS A 9 24.84 8.18 16.99
C HIS A 9 23.65 7.32 17.42
N SER A 10 23.82 6.66 18.57
CA SER A 10 22.69 6.32 19.43
C SER A 10 22.16 7.64 20.00
N ARG A 11 21.03 8.13 19.48
CA ARG A 11 20.18 9.11 20.14
C ARG A 11 18.74 8.62 20.05
N SER A 12 18.23 8.23 21.21
CA SER A 12 16.82 7.95 21.48
C SER A 12 15.94 9.11 20.96
N ILE A 13 14.98 8.76 20.10
CA ILE A 13 13.94 9.62 19.53
C ILE A 13 12.57 9.08 19.96
N ASP A 14 12.35 8.89 21.26
CA ASP A 14 11.13 8.22 21.77
C ASP A 14 10.03 9.17 22.29
N ARG A 15 9.93 10.43 21.86
CA ARG A 15 8.90 11.35 22.43
C ARG A 15 8.10 12.23 21.47
N LEU A 16 8.11 11.99 20.16
CA LEU A 16 7.18 12.63 19.21
C LEU A 16 6.76 11.66 18.09
N GLY A 17 6.23 10.49 18.46
CA GLY A 17 5.69 9.53 17.49
C GLY A 17 4.19 9.71 17.31
N LEU A 18 3.72 9.92 16.07
CA LEU A 18 2.30 9.76 15.75
C LEU A 18 1.94 8.27 15.82
N LYS A 19 0.86 7.95 16.53
CA LYS A 19 0.32 6.59 16.55
C LYS A 19 -0.32 6.29 15.19
N LEU A 20 0.17 5.27 14.50
CA LEU A 20 -0.48 4.76 13.30
C LEU A 20 -1.83 4.11 13.66
N ILE A 21 -2.86 4.46 12.89
CA ILE A 21 -4.19 3.88 13.02
C ILE A 21 -4.45 3.03 11.76
N PRO A 22 -5.00 1.82 11.89
CA PRO A 22 -5.38 1.02 10.74
C PRO A 22 -6.36 1.78 9.84
N SER A 23 -5.99 1.93 8.57
CA SER A 23 -6.85 2.42 7.51
C SER A 23 -6.86 1.41 6.37
N ARG A 24 -7.87 1.46 5.50
CA ARG A 24 -7.95 0.63 4.31
C ARG A 24 -8.72 1.34 3.22
N ILE A 25 -8.42 1.00 1.98
CA ILE A 25 -9.20 1.41 0.82
C ILE A 25 -10.32 0.40 0.62
N VAL A 26 -11.55 0.90 0.48
CA VAL A 26 -12.76 0.11 0.23
C VAL A 26 -13.51 0.66 -0.97
N ALA A 27 -14.39 -0.14 -1.55
CA ALA A 27 -15.31 0.33 -2.56
C ALA A 27 -16.25 1.37 -1.91
N PHE A 28 -16.41 2.53 -2.56
CA PHE A 28 -17.27 3.59 -2.02
C PHE A 28 -18.73 3.12 -1.88
N GLY A 29 -19.22 2.29 -2.82
CA GLY A 29 -20.55 1.69 -2.73
C GLY A 29 -20.72 0.81 -1.48
N ASP A 30 -19.75 -0.06 -1.20
CA ASP A 30 -19.76 -0.89 0.02
C ASP A 30 -19.72 -0.03 1.28
N PHE A 31 -18.87 1.01 1.30
CA PHE A 31 -18.82 1.93 2.43
C PHE A 31 -20.15 2.65 2.65
N ALA A 32 -20.75 3.22 1.61
CA ALA A 32 -22.03 3.92 1.71
C ALA A 32 -23.17 3.00 2.15
N ALA A 33 -23.18 1.74 1.70
CA ALA A 33 -24.18 0.75 2.11
C ALA A 33 -24.04 0.36 3.60
N ASN A 34 -22.81 0.25 4.10
CA ASN A 34 -22.55 -0.14 5.49
C ASN A 34 -22.59 1.03 6.49
N TYR A 35 -22.41 2.27 6.01
CA TYR A 35 -22.35 3.47 6.83
C TYR A 35 -23.20 4.61 6.23
N PRO A 36 -24.54 4.47 6.18
CA PRO A 36 -25.43 5.42 5.51
C PRO A 36 -25.39 6.84 6.10
N GLU A 37 -25.03 6.97 7.39
CA GLU A 37 -24.93 8.26 8.10
C GLU A 37 -23.52 8.89 8.03
N ALA A 38 -22.56 8.23 7.37
CA ALA A 38 -21.20 8.74 7.27
C ALA A 38 -21.16 10.02 6.42
N LYS A 39 -20.35 10.99 6.86
CA LYS A 39 -20.17 12.25 6.15
C LYS A 39 -19.08 12.14 5.11
N VAL A 40 -19.35 12.65 3.91
CA VAL A 40 -18.34 12.81 2.85
C VAL A 40 -17.86 14.26 2.88
N LEU A 41 -16.55 14.46 3.01
CA LEU A 41 -15.96 15.79 2.87
C LEU A 41 -15.99 16.20 1.40
N VAL A 42 -16.58 17.35 1.13
CA VAL A 42 -16.72 17.88 -0.23
C VAL A 42 -16.06 19.26 -0.31
N PRO A 43 -15.15 19.50 -1.26
CA PRO A 43 -14.57 20.80 -1.53
C PRO A 43 -15.65 21.86 -1.75
N SER A 44 -15.40 23.05 -1.20
CA SER A 44 -16.25 24.22 -1.35
C SER A 44 -16.32 24.67 -2.81
N ASP A 45 -15.23 24.58 -3.56
CA ASP A 45 -15.21 24.79 -5.00
C ASP A 45 -15.65 23.53 -5.75
N ARG A 46 -16.69 23.66 -6.57
CA ARG A 46 -17.24 22.56 -7.37
C ARG A 46 -16.33 22.16 -8.53
N ASN A 47 -15.47 23.05 -9.01
CA ASN A 47 -14.55 22.76 -10.11
C ASN A 47 -13.40 21.81 -9.68
N PHE A 48 -13.17 21.63 -8.37
CA PHE A 48 -12.23 20.64 -7.84
C PHE A 48 -12.84 19.24 -7.64
N ARG A 49 -14.02 18.99 -8.22
CA ARG A 49 -14.74 17.70 -8.09
C ARG A 49 -14.59 16.79 -9.30
N ASP A 50 -13.42 16.78 -9.95
CA ASP A 50 -13.11 15.77 -10.97
C ASP A 50 -12.76 14.42 -10.31
N TYR A 51 -13.61 14.00 -9.36
CA TYR A 51 -13.49 12.74 -8.65
C TYR A 51 -13.65 11.60 -9.64
N GLY A 52 -12.71 10.66 -9.61
CA GLY A 52 -12.73 9.53 -10.53
C GLY A 52 -11.87 9.74 -11.77
N ARG A 53 -11.18 10.87 -11.93
CA ARG A 53 -10.18 11.04 -12.99
C ARG A 53 -8.77 10.76 -12.51
N ASN A 54 -8.03 9.97 -13.26
CA ASN A 54 -6.63 9.65 -13.02
C ASN A 54 -5.72 10.50 -13.94
N PRO A 55 -4.85 11.37 -13.40
CA PRO A 55 -3.88 12.11 -14.20
C PRO A 55 -2.64 11.27 -14.58
N TYR A 56 -2.46 10.08 -13.99
CA TYR A 56 -1.33 9.17 -14.21
C TYR A 56 -1.80 7.88 -14.91
N ILE A 57 -2.34 8.04 -16.11
CA ILE A 57 -2.89 6.93 -16.91
C ILE A 57 -1.79 5.89 -17.19
N GLY A 58 -2.12 4.61 -17.00
CA GLY A 58 -1.27 3.46 -17.26
C GLY A 58 -0.15 3.26 -16.24
N TYR A 59 -0.10 4.03 -15.15
CA TYR A 59 0.99 3.91 -14.20
C TYR A 59 1.00 2.56 -13.47
N ASP A 60 -0.17 2.07 -13.09
CA ASP A 60 -0.31 0.76 -12.46
C ASP A 60 0.12 -0.42 -13.34
N THR A 61 -0.02 -0.27 -14.65
CA THR A 61 0.33 -1.30 -15.64
C THR A 61 1.67 -1.02 -16.34
N ALA A 62 2.38 0.03 -15.90
CA ALA A 62 3.70 0.35 -16.43
C ALA A 62 4.70 -0.76 -16.11
N ALA A 63 5.71 -0.94 -16.96
CA ALA A 63 6.79 -1.90 -16.70
C ALA A 63 7.71 -1.44 -15.55
N ALA A 64 7.84 -0.12 -15.36
CA ALA A 64 8.75 0.47 -14.38
C ALA A 64 8.26 1.87 -13.92
N PRO A 65 8.67 2.33 -12.72
CA PRO A 65 8.29 3.63 -12.19
C PRO A 65 9.03 4.80 -12.88
N PHE A 66 8.37 5.55 -13.76
CA PHE A 66 9.01 6.51 -14.68
C PHE A 66 9.74 7.72 -14.05
N LEU A 67 9.54 8.03 -12.76
CA LEU A 67 10.26 9.11 -12.04
C LEU A 67 11.26 8.58 -10.99
N TYR A 68 11.33 7.27 -10.80
CA TYR A 68 12.20 6.66 -9.80
C TYR A 68 13.45 6.11 -10.49
N GLN A 69 14.62 6.48 -9.97
CA GLN A 69 15.93 6.13 -10.54
C GLN A 69 16.78 5.26 -9.59
N GLY A 70 16.21 4.79 -8.48
CA GLY A 70 16.90 3.91 -7.55
C GLY A 70 16.80 2.44 -7.96
N ASP A 71 17.36 1.58 -7.11
CA ASP A 71 17.35 0.13 -7.33
C ASP A 71 15.92 -0.43 -7.25
N LEU A 72 15.68 -1.49 -8.01
CA LEU A 72 14.40 -2.18 -8.15
C LEU A 72 14.50 -3.59 -7.56
N PRO A 73 13.38 -4.18 -7.10
CA PRO A 73 13.40 -5.55 -6.58
C PRO A 73 13.70 -6.55 -7.71
N ASP A 74 14.57 -7.52 -7.42
CA ASP A 74 14.97 -8.55 -8.38
C ASP A 74 13.97 -9.71 -8.50
N ASN A 75 13.15 -9.94 -7.47
CA ASN A 75 12.32 -11.14 -7.32
C ASN A 75 10.85 -10.95 -7.70
N ILE A 76 10.44 -9.75 -8.14
CA ILE A 76 9.06 -9.43 -8.53
C ILE A 76 9.06 -8.22 -9.47
N PRO A 77 8.13 -8.11 -10.44
CA PRO A 77 7.99 -6.88 -11.22
C PRO A 77 7.84 -5.65 -10.31
N ALA A 78 8.61 -4.59 -10.60
CA ALA A 78 8.65 -3.37 -9.79
C ALA A 78 7.27 -2.75 -9.53
N MET A 79 6.37 -2.85 -10.51
CA MET A 79 5.01 -2.31 -10.48
C MET A 79 3.96 -3.31 -9.96
N SER A 80 4.36 -4.49 -9.51
CA SER A 80 3.44 -5.38 -8.78
C SER A 80 3.00 -4.74 -7.47
N ARG A 81 1.72 -4.90 -7.11
CA ARG A 81 1.25 -4.46 -5.79
C ARG A 81 1.66 -5.41 -4.70
N VAL A 82 1.97 -4.85 -3.54
CA VAL A 82 2.31 -5.56 -2.31
C VAL A 82 1.56 -4.93 -1.14
N VAL A 83 1.34 -5.73 -0.10
CA VAL A 83 0.86 -5.30 1.21
C VAL A 83 2.06 -5.28 2.14
N VAL A 84 2.30 -4.14 2.79
CA VAL A 84 3.37 -3.94 3.76
C VAL A 84 2.75 -3.83 5.14
N ILE A 85 3.09 -4.76 6.03
CA ILE A 85 2.71 -4.71 7.44
C ILE A 85 3.92 -4.27 8.24
N ARG A 86 3.81 -3.14 8.94
CA ARG A 86 4.87 -2.67 9.83
C ARG A 86 4.86 -3.52 11.10
N THR A 87 6.01 -4.10 11.44
CA THR A 87 6.21 -4.84 12.68
C THR A 87 7.25 -4.14 13.55
N GLU A 88 7.44 -4.61 14.79
CA GLU A 88 8.50 -4.11 15.68
C GLU A 88 9.91 -4.48 15.20
N LYS A 89 10.01 -5.47 14.30
CA LYS A 89 11.26 -5.94 13.69
C LYS A 89 11.31 -5.46 12.24
N GLU A 90 11.29 -6.39 11.30
CA GLU A 90 11.26 -6.16 9.87
C GLU A 90 9.82 -6.21 9.36
N PRO A 91 9.44 -5.38 8.37
CA PRO A 91 8.09 -5.44 7.81
C PRO A 91 7.83 -6.77 7.13
N ILE A 92 6.59 -7.24 7.21
CA ILE A 92 6.11 -8.35 6.40
C ILE A 92 5.61 -7.77 5.10
N VAL A 93 6.18 -8.20 3.97
CA VAL A 93 5.79 -7.74 2.64
C VAL A 93 5.25 -8.92 1.83
N VAL A 94 4.00 -8.84 1.41
CA VAL A 94 3.34 -9.93 0.67
C VAL A 94 2.75 -9.38 -0.63
N SER A 95 3.00 -10.04 -1.75
CA SER A 95 2.40 -9.65 -3.03
C SER A 95 0.87 -9.72 -2.98
N LEU A 96 0.21 -8.74 -3.59
CA LEU A 96 -1.25 -8.71 -3.69
C LEU A 96 -1.78 -9.91 -4.49
N GLU A 97 -1.00 -10.41 -5.45
CA GLU A 97 -1.34 -11.60 -6.22
C GLU A 97 -1.42 -12.86 -5.34
N LYS A 98 -0.41 -13.08 -4.48
CA LYS A 98 -0.43 -14.18 -3.50
C LYS A 98 -1.66 -14.11 -2.60
N ILE A 99 -1.94 -12.91 -2.07
CA ILE A 99 -3.08 -12.66 -1.19
C ILE A 99 -4.39 -12.91 -1.93
N ARG A 100 -4.54 -12.45 -3.17
CA ARG A 100 -5.74 -12.70 -3.98
C ARG A 100 -5.96 -14.18 -4.24
N ARG A 101 -4.89 -14.94 -4.47
CA ARG A 101 -4.96 -16.37 -4.78
C ARG A 101 -5.35 -17.21 -3.57
N SER A 102 -4.85 -16.88 -2.37
CA SER A 102 -4.93 -17.79 -1.22
C SER A 102 -4.88 -17.12 0.16
N GLY A 103 -4.87 -15.79 0.22
CA GLY A 103 -4.61 -15.03 1.44
C GLY A 103 -3.17 -15.19 1.94
N PHE A 104 -2.96 -14.77 3.18
CA PHE A 104 -1.70 -14.95 3.91
C PHE A 104 -1.98 -15.10 5.40
N SER A 105 -1.25 -15.98 6.07
CA SER A 105 -1.27 -16.11 7.53
C SER A 105 0.11 -16.49 8.07
N SER A 106 0.58 -15.76 9.09
CA SER A 106 1.87 -16.00 9.76
C SER A 106 1.95 -15.23 11.07
N ASP A 107 2.45 -15.84 12.15
CA ASP A 107 2.67 -15.18 13.46
C ASP A 107 1.45 -14.40 14.01
N GLY A 108 0.25 -14.97 13.78
CA GLY A 108 -1.03 -14.39 14.16
C GLY A 108 -1.53 -13.28 13.23
N TYR A 109 -0.75 -12.86 12.23
CA TYR A 109 -1.21 -12.00 11.16
C TYR A 109 -2.07 -12.78 10.17
N GLU A 110 -3.10 -12.13 9.65
CA GLU A 110 -3.94 -12.62 8.57
C GLU A 110 -4.16 -11.49 7.57
N ILE A 111 -4.00 -11.80 6.27
CA ILE A 111 -4.32 -10.89 5.18
C ILE A 111 -5.38 -11.55 4.29
N SER A 112 -6.49 -10.84 4.09
CA SER A 112 -7.54 -11.24 3.15
C SER A 112 -7.79 -10.17 2.09
N PHE A 113 -8.33 -10.64 0.97
CA PHE A 113 -8.65 -9.83 -0.20
C PHE A 113 -10.13 -9.97 -0.53
N GLN A 114 -10.77 -8.85 -0.86
CA GLN A 114 -12.12 -8.80 -1.41
C GLN A 114 -12.09 -7.97 -2.69
N ALA A 115 -12.60 -8.51 -3.79
CA ALA A 115 -12.72 -7.80 -5.07
C ALA A 115 -13.65 -6.59 -4.97
N GLY A 116 -13.50 -5.63 -5.89
CA GLY A 116 -14.47 -4.54 -6.09
C GLY A 116 -13.91 -3.12 -5.93
N VAL A 117 -12.59 -2.96 -5.81
CA VAL A 117 -11.94 -1.64 -5.75
C VAL A 117 -11.12 -1.45 -7.00
N ALA A 118 -11.46 -0.47 -7.83
CA ALA A 118 -10.68 -0.16 -9.03
C ALA A 118 -9.39 0.59 -8.69
N SER A 119 -8.34 0.36 -9.48
CA SER A 119 -7.10 1.10 -9.38
C SER A 119 -7.28 2.58 -9.74
N ALA A 120 -6.84 3.46 -8.83
CA ALA A 120 -6.80 4.90 -9.10
C ALA A 120 -5.70 5.31 -10.11
N LEU A 121 -4.81 4.40 -10.49
CA LEU A 121 -3.59 4.67 -11.27
C LEU A 121 -3.52 3.88 -12.58
N ASP A 122 -4.62 3.24 -12.98
CA ASP A 122 -4.67 2.41 -14.19
C ASP A 122 -5.32 3.18 -15.37
N SER A 123 -6.64 3.20 -15.47
CA SER A 123 -7.37 3.86 -16.56
C SER A 123 -7.56 5.36 -16.31
N ALA A 124 -7.91 6.13 -17.36
CA ALA A 124 -8.20 7.57 -17.24
C ALA A 124 -9.42 7.86 -16.36
N ALA A 125 -10.48 7.07 -16.52
CA ALA A 125 -11.57 6.98 -15.57
C ALA A 125 -11.24 5.88 -14.56
N ILE A 126 -11.18 6.21 -13.27
CA ILE A 126 -10.83 5.28 -12.18
C ILE A 126 -11.81 4.09 -12.16
N SER A 127 -13.08 4.31 -12.48
CA SER A 127 -14.09 3.25 -12.56
C SER A 127 -13.77 2.16 -13.61
N GLU A 128 -12.92 2.46 -14.58
CA GLU A 128 -12.47 1.52 -15.63
C GLU A 128 -11.11 0.90 -15.31
N GLY A 129 -10.51 1.23 -14.17
CA GLY A 129 -9.24 0.64 -13.74
C GLY A 129 -9.41 -0.81 -13.34
N ARG A 130 -8.35 -1.61 -13.50
CA ARG A 130 -8.30 -2.99 -13.02
C ARG A 130 -8.65 -3.08 -11.53
N ASP A 131 -9.27 -4.20 -11.15
CA ASP A 131 -9.60 -4.46 -9.76
C ASP A 131 -8.34 -4.72 -8.93
N VAL A 132 -8.14 -3.90 -7.90
CA VAL A 132 -7.08 -3.99 -6.90
C VAL A 132 -7.62 -4.37 -5.52
N GLY A 133 -8.94 -4.46 -5.39
CA GLY A 133 -9.68 -4.93 -4.24
C GLY A 133 -9.44 -4.18 -2.93
N THR A 134 -10.19 -4.61 -1.93
CA THR A 134 -10.01 -4.25 -0.53
C THR A 134 -9.08 -5.27 0.11
N VAL A 135 -8.04 -4.78 0.78
CA VAL A 135 -7.17 -5.61 1.64
C VAL A 135 -7.60 -5.40 3.09
N ARG A 136 -7.72 -6.50 3.83
CA ARG A 136 -7.90 -6.48 5.28
C ARG A 136 -6.71 -7.19 5.92
N VAL A 137 -6.05 -6.48 6.84
CA VAL A 137 -5.00 -7.05 7.68
C VAL A 137 -5.46 -7.06 9.13
N THR A 138 -5.29 -8.21 9.78
CA THR A 138 -5.51 -8.39 11.22
C THR A 138 -4.33 -9.09 11.87
N ARG A 139 -4.15 -8.90 13.17
CA ARG A 139 -3.29 -9.71 14.03
C ARG A 139 -4.09 -10.18 15.23
N ASN A 140 -4.22 -11.50 15.42
CA ASN A 140 -5.05 -12.09 16.47
C ASN A 140 -6.49 -11.52 16.50
N GLY A 141 -7.06 -11.27 15.32
CA GLY A 141 -8.40 -10.69 15.14
C GLY A 141 -8.48 -9.16 15.17
N GLU A 142 -7.44 -8.45 15.62
CA GLU A 142 -7.44 -6.98 15.68
C GLU A 142 -6.85 -6.36 14.42
N HIS A 143 -7.42 -5.24 13.96
CA HIS A 143 -6.91 -4.54 12.79
C HIS A 143 -5.54 -3.90 13.05
N VAL A 144 -4.63 -4.04 12.09
CA VAL A 144 -3.29 -3.46 12.17
C VAL A 144 -3.00 -2.48 11.01
N PRO A 145 -2.15 -1.46 11.24
CA PRO A 145 -1.69 -0.58 10.17
C PRO A 145 -0.97 -1.37 9.07
N HIS A 146 -1.30 -1.06 7.83
CA HIS A 146 -0.67 -1.64 6.65
C HIS A 146 -0.77 -0.65 5.49
N ASP A 147 0.13 -0.82 4.52
CA ASP A 147 0.13 -0.07 3.28
C ASP A 147 -0.13 -1.03 2.11
N VAL A 148 -0.93 -0.61 1.12
CA VAL A 148 -1.00 -1.28 -0.19
C VAL A 148 -0.24 -0.39 -1.18
N THR A 149 0.90 -0.87 -1.67
CA THR A 149 1.83 -0.06 -2.49
C THR A 149 2.43 -0.91 -3.61
N PHE A 150 3.35 -0.34 -4.39
CA PHE A 150 4.12 -1.07 -5.40
C PHE A 150 5.38 -1.71 -4.81
N ALA A 151 5.83 -2.82 -5.40
CA ALA A 151 6.98 -3.57 -4.95
C ALA A 151 8.26 -2.71 -4.92
N PHE A 152 8.46 -1.83 -5.90
CA PHE A 152 9.60 -0.91 -5.89
C PHE A 152 9.59 0.05 -4.71
N VAL A 153 8.40 0.47 -4.23
CA VAL A 153 8.29 1.33 -3.05
C VAL A 153 8.65 0.55 -1.80
N ALA A 154 8.13 -0.68 -1.65
CA ALA A 154 8.51 -1.54 -0.53
C ALA A 154 10.03 -1.78 -0.51
N HIS A 155 10.63 -2.08 -1.66
CA HIS A 155 12.07 -2.25 -1.79
C HIS A 155 12.87 -0.97 -1.47
N ALA A 156 12.45 0.18 -2.00
CA ALA A 156 13.14 1.45 -1.76
C ALA A 156 13.18 1.85 -0.27
N PHE A 157 12.12 1.54 0.49
CA PHE A 157 12.03 1.86 1.92
C PHE A 157 12.50 0.72 2.84
N HIS A 158 12.48 -0.52 2.35
CA HIS A 158 12.80 -1.73 3.09
C HIS A 158 13.63 -2.69 2.20
N PRO A 159 14.87 -2.32 1.84
CA PRO A 159 15.65 -3.05 0.83
C PRO A 159 16.01 -4.49 1.25
N ASP A 160 16.10 -4.73 2.56
CA ASP A 160 16.43 -6.05 3.11
C ASP A 160 15.20 -6.96 3.28
N ALA A 161 13.99 -6.39 3.22
CA ALA A 161 12.77 -7.14 3.49
C ALA A 161 12.40 -8.03 2.29
N ALA A 162 12.29 -9.34 2.55
CA ALA A 162 11.84 -10.29 1.55
C ALA A 162 10.39 -10.03 1.12
N ILE A 163 10.14 -10.01 -0.19
CA ILE A 163 8.79 -9.93 -0.75
C ILE A 163 8.27 -11.35 -0.97
N ILE A 164 7.21 -11.71 -0.25
CA ILE A 164 6.58 -13.03 -0.30
C ILE A 164 5.63 -13.09 -1.51
N THR A 165 5.95 -13.94 -2.48
CA THR A 165 5.19 -14.10 -3.74
C THR A 165 4.43 -15.43 -3.85
N GLU A 166 4.84 -16.44 -3.07
CA GLU A 166 4.28 -17.81 -3.04
C GLU A 166 3.97 -18.28 -1.62
#